data_AF-A0A7R8CKI1-F1
#
_entry.id   AF-A0A7R8CKI1-F1
#
_cell.length_a   1.000
_cell.length_b   1.000
_cell.length_c   1.000
_cell.angle_alpha   90.00
_cell.angle_beta   90.00
_cell.angle_gamma   90.00
#
_symmetry.space_group_name_H-M   'P 1'
#
loop_
_entity.id
_entity.type
_entity.pdbx_description
1 polymer ?
#
loop_
_entity_poly.entity_id
_entity_poly.type
_entity_poly.pdbx_seq_one_letter_code
_entity_poly.pdbx_strand_id
1 'polypeptide(L)'
;MGCSVYGRNPKHILSVHWILIALLMILQFASAICICIYGVEESDILRRDLHETFIRLVMRWDEDPRASRIMRKIQEYVGCCGADGSDDYIQYFKPVPDECRDRITGVEYSYGCEQQLAWWLEPLDSNDCWSVCISNGNFILWDLGWQGD
;
A
#
# COMPACT_ATOMS: atom_id res chain seq x y z
N MET A 1 -17.71 11.50 -1.86
CA MET A 1 -18.07 12.56 -2.83
C MET A 1 -19.35 12.14 -3.55
N GLY A 2 -20.52 12.60 -3.11
CA GLY A 2 -21.79 12.38 -3.80
C GLY A 2 -22.14 13.59 -4.65
N CYS A 3 -21.97 13.52 -5.97
CA CYS A 3 -22.38 14.59 -6.87
C CYS A 3 -23.91 14.61 -7.04
N SER A 4 -24.47 15.82 -7.07
CA SER A 4 -25.89 16.14 -7.23
C SER A 4 -26.61 15.33 -8.32
N VAL A 5 -27.48 14.41 -7.90
CA VAL A 5 -28.60 13.91 -8.71
C VAL A 5 -29.90 14.49 -8.11
N TYR A 6 -29.98 15.82 -8.05
CA TYR A 6 -31.13 16.54 -7.50
C TYR A 6 -32.06 16.98 -8.65
N GLY A 7 -32.77 16.02 -9.24
CA GLY A 7 -33.70 16.31 -10.34
C GLY A 7 -34.73 15.22 -10.69
N ARG A 8 -34.75 14.08 -9.98
CA ARG A 8 -35.73 13.00 -10.23
C ARG A 8 -36.19 12.35 -8.93
N ASN A 9 -37.44 11.89 -8.91
CA ASN A 9 -38.20 11.32 -7.78
C ASN A 9 -37.36 10.82 -6.57
N PRO A 10 -37.48 11.44 -5.37
CA PRO A 10 -36.54 11.26 -4.26
C PRO A 10 -36.48 9.85 -3.66
N LYS A 11 -37.57 9.08 -3.77
CA LYS A 11 -37.67 7.72 -3.19
C LYS A 11 -36.80 6.69 -3.93
N HIS A 12 -36.68 6.82 -5.25
CA HIS A 12 -35.91 5.87 -6.06
C HIS A 12 -34.40 6.07 -5.91
N ILE A 13 -33.97 7.33 -5.77
CA ILE A 13 -32.55 7.68 -5.57
C ILE A 13 -32.06 7.19 -4.20
N LEU A 14 -32.85 7.40 -3.15
CA LEU A 14 -32.50 6.92 -1.80
C LEU A 14 -32.41 5.39 -1.78
N SER A 15 -33.34 4.69 -2.43
CA SER A 15 -33.32 3.21 -2.52
C SER A 15 -32.05 2.69 -3.21
N VAL A 16 -31.69 3.25 -4.36
CA VAL A 16 -30.47 2.85 -5.10
C VAL A 16 -29.21 3.13 -4.27
N HIS A 17 -29.17 4.23 -3.51
CA HIS A 17 -28.03 4.55 -2.66
C HIS A 17 -27.83 3.54 -1.52
N TRP A 18 -28.91 3.15 -0.82
CA TRP A 18 -28.83 2.12 0.22
C TRP A 18 -28.44 0.76 -0.32
N ILE A 19 -28.94 0.39 -1.50
CA ILE A 19 -28.57 -0.87 -2.17
C ILE A 19 -27.08 -0.85 -2.54
N LEU A 20 -26.58 0.27 -3.08
CA LEU A 20 -25.17 0.42 -3.43
C LEU A 20 -24.28 0.36 -2.19
N ILE A 21 -24.65 1.05 -1.11
CA ILE A 21 -23.91 1.01 0.16
C ILE A 21 -23.88 -0.41 0.72
N ALA A 22 -25.02 -1.12 0.73
CA ALA A 22 -25.09 -2.49 1.23
C ALA A 22 -24.19 -3.44 0.41
N LEU A 23 -24.13 -3.27 -0.91
CA LEU A 23 -23.25 -4.06 -1.78
C LEU A 23 -21.78 -3.75 -1.52
N LEU A 24 -21.41 -2.48 -1.40
CA LEU A 24 -20.04 -2.07 -1.06
C LEU A 24 -19.64 -2.60 0.32
N MET A 25 -20.56 -2.59 1.28
CA MET A 25 -20.32 -3.13 2.62
C MET A 25 -20.00 -4.63 2.58
N ILE A 26 -20.76 -5.43 1.82
CA ILE A 26 -20.49 -6.86 1.68
C ILE A 26 -19.11 -7.11 1.04
N LEU A 27 -18.74 -6.33 0.02
CA LEU A 27 -17.42 -6.43 -0.60
C LEU A 27 -16.29 -6.11 0.39
N GLN A 28 -16.44 -5.07 1.21
CA GLN A 28 -15.46 -4.70 2.23
C GLN A 28 -15.28 -5.81 3.27
N PHE A 29 -16.37 -6.39 3.78
CA PHE A 29 -16.29 -7.50 4.73
C PHE A 29 -15.63 -8.75 4.13
N ALA A 30 -15.92 -9.07 2.87
CA ALA A 30 -15.28 -10.18 2.18
C ALA A 30 -13.76 -9.96 2.02
N SER A 31 -13.35 -8.76 1.60
CA SER A 31 -11.94 -8.40 1.47
C SER A 31 -11.19 -8.46 2.81
N ALA A 32 -11.78 -7.94 3.89
CA ALA A 32 -11.17 -7.97 5.22
C ALA A 32 -10.92 -9.40 5.71
N ILE A 33 -11.90 -10.29 5.55
CA ILE A 33 -11.76 -11.71 5.94
C ILE A 33 -10.64 -12.39 5.15
N CYS A 34 -10.56 -12.13 3.84
CA CYS A 34 -9.49 -12.70 3.01
C CYS A 34 -8.11 -12.24 3.49
N ILE A 35 -7.94 -10.95 3.76
CA ILE A 35 -6.66 -10.39 4.21
C ILE A 35 -6.24 -11.00 5.55
N CYS A 36 -7.15 -11.10 6.53
CA CYS A 36 -6.84 -11.68 7.84
C CYS A 36 -6.47 -13.17 7.78
N ILE A 37 -6.98 -13.93 6.79
CA ILE A 37 -6.64 -15.36 6.64
C ILE A 37 -5.30 -15.55 5.95
N TYR A 38 -5.02 -14.74 4.92
CA TYR A 38 -3.87 -14.98 4.07
C TYR A 38 -2.58 -14.32 4.55
N GLY A 39 -2.64 -13.22 5.32
CA GLY A 39 -1.47 -12.52 5.87
C GLY A 39 -0.46 -12.05 4.81
N VAL A 40 -0.15 -10.76 4.77
CA VAL A 40 0.75 -10.23 3.72
C VAL A 40 2.18 -10.80 3.80
N GLU A 41 2.70 -11.10 4.98
CA GLU A 41 4.06 -11.65 5.16
C GLU A 41 4.20 -13.10 4.68
N GLU A 42 3.30 -13.99 5.13
CA GLU A 42 3.44 -15.43 4.94
C GLU A 42 3.05 -15.87 3.53
N SER A 43 2.42 -14.97 2.77
CA SER A 43 2.07 -15.18 1.37
C SER A 43 3.29 -15.01 0.45
N ASP A 44 4.08 -16.08 0.28
CA ASP A 44 5.21 -16.11 -0.67
C ASP A 44 4.83 -15.66 -2.10
N ILE A 45 3.57 -15.89 -2.50
CA ILE A 45 3.07 -15.51 -3.81
C ILE A 45 3.01 -13.99 -3.97
N LEU A 46 2.59 -13.28 -2.91
CA LEU A 46 2.47 -11.83 -2.91
C LEU A 46 3.85 -11.17 -2.85
N ARG A 47 4.76 -11.72 -2.04
CA ARG A 47 6.14 -11.26 -1.98
C ARG A 47 6.84 -11.37 -3.34
N ARG A 48 6.65 -12.47 -4.07
CA ARG A 48 7.19 -12.64 -5.43
C ARG A 48 6.61 -11.62 -6.42
N ASP A 49 5.31 -11.41 -6.39
CA ASP A 49 4.65 -10.41 -7.24
C ASP A 49 5.13 -8.98 -6.94
N LEU A 50 5.36 -8.66 -5.67
CA LEU A 50 5.95 -7.39 -5.22
C LEU A 50 7.38 -7.24 -5.72
N HIS A 51 8.22 -8.26 -5.55
CA HIS A 51 9.61 -8.25 -6.02
C HIS A 51 9.67 -7.98 -7.53
N GLU A 52 8.90 -8.70 -8.35
CA GLU A 52 8.87 -8.47 -9.80
C GLU A 52 8.39 -7.06 -10.16
N THR A 53 7.42 -6.53 -9.41
CA THR A 53 6.90 -5.18 -9.63
C THR A 53 7.99 -4.16 -9.33
N PHE A 54 8.71 -4.30 -8.22
CA PHE A 54 9.81 -3.42 -7.85
C PHE A 54 10.96 -3.48 -8.85
N ILE A 55 11.39 -4.66 -9.28
CA ILE A 55 12.39 -4.82 -10.32
C ILE A 55 11.95 -4.11 -11.62
N ARG A 56 10.69 -4.27 -12.03
CA ARG A 56 10.14 -3.57 -13.20
C ARG A 56 10.17 -2.04 -13.04
N LEU A 57 9.95 -1.53 -11.83
CA LEU A 57 10.06 -0.11 -11.53
C LEU A 57 11.51 0.38 -11.59
N VAL A 58 12.47 -0.39 -11.06
CA VAL A 58 13.91 -0.09 -11.15
C VAL A 58 14.35 -0.07 -12.61
N MET A 59 13.99 -1.08 -13.41
CA MET A 59 14.33 -1.13 -14.84
C MET A 59 13.84 0.12 -15.59
N ARG A 60 12.58 0.52 -15.37
CA ARG A 60 11.94 1.66 -16.03
C ARG A 60 12.23 3.02 -15.38
N TRP A 61 13.11 3.07 -14.40
CA TRP A 61 13.39 4.28 -13.61
C TRP A 61 13.78 5.49 -14.47
N ASP A 62 14.60 5.27 -15.51
CA ASP A 62 15.08 6.34 -16.41
C ASP A 62 14.09 6.65 -17.55
N GLU A 63 13.22 5.70 -17.89
CA GLU A 63 12.26 5.82 -18.99
C GLU A 63 10.98 6.55 -18.56
N ASP A 64 10.48 6.25 -17.36
CA ASP A 64 9.23 6.77 -16.85
C ASP A 64 9.42 7.58 -15.55
N PRO A 65 9.21 8.92 -15.56
CA PRO A 65 9.30 9.74 -14.36
C PRO A 65 8.23 9.39 -13.31
N ARG A 66 7.17 8.66 -13.69
CA ARG A 66 6.18 8.15 -12.75
C ARG A 66 6.72 6.97 -11.94
N ALA A 67 7.44 6.05 -12.59
CA ALA A 67 8.01 4.88 -11.92
C ALA A 67 9.04 5.31 -10.87
N SER A 68 9.97 6.20 -11.24
CA SER A 68 10.95 6.74 -10.30
C SER A 68 10.31 7.52 -9.16
N ARG A 69 9.25 8.32 -9.41
CA ARG A 69 8.54 9.04 -8.35
C ARG A 69 7.89 8.10 -7.32
N ILE A 70 7.24 7.03 -7.79
CA ILE A 70 6.59 6.05 -6.90
C ILE A 70 7.65 5.35 -6.06
N MET A 71 8.71 4.87 -6.71
CA MET A 71 9.77 4.13 -6.03
C MET A 71 10.51 4.99 -5.00
N ARG A 72 10.84 6.26 -5.31
CA ARG A 72 11.41 7.22 -4.34
C ARG A 72 10.54 7.39 -3.11
N LYS A 73 9.22 7.47 -3.30
CA LYS A 73 8.28 7.62 -2.19
C LYS A 73 8.26 6.37 -1.32
N ILE A 74 8.21 5.19 -1.91
CA ILE A 74 8.21 3.93 -1.17
C ILE A 74 9.51 3.80 -0.36
N GLN A 75 10.67 4.01 -0.98
CA GLN A 75 11.97 3.93 -0.31
C GLN A 75 12.09 4.91 0.85
N GLU A 76 11.61 6.15 0.69
CA GLU A 76 11.61 7.17 1.73
C GLU A 76 10.66 6.86 2.90
N TYR A 77 9.47 6.32 2.62
CA TYR A 77 8.46 6.04 3.66
C TYR A 77 8.68 4.72 4.40
N VAL A 78 9.13 3.68 3.69
CA VAL A 78 9.30 2.33 4.24
C VAL A 78 10.71 2.13 4.78
N GLY A 79 11.70 2.87 4.29
CA GLY A 79 13.11 2.72 4.67
C GLY A 79 13.73 1.45 4.09
N CYS A 80 13.65 1.30 2.76
CA CYS A 80 14.13 0.13 2.03
C CYS A 80 14.87 0.54 0.75
N CYS A 81 15.55 -0.41 0.11
CA CYS A 81 16.24 -0.15 -1.14
C CYS A 81 16.07 -1.26 -2.17
N GLY A 82 15.88 -0.87 -3.44
CA GLY A 82 15.71 -1.81 -4.55
C GLY A 82 14.48 -2.71 -4.40
N ALA A 83 14.51 -3.86 -5.06
CA ALA A 83 13.55 -4.93 -4.80
C ALA A 83 14.05 -5.76 -3.62
N ASP A 84 15.22 -6.41 -3.72
CA ASP A 84 15.89 -7.22 -2.67
C ASP A 84 17.08 -6.47 -2.02
N GLY A 85 17.56 -5.40 -2.67
CA GLY A 85 18.61 -4.54 -2.12
C GLY A 85 19.11 -3.52 -3.12
N SER A 86 20.12 -2.74 -2.72
CA SER A 86 20.73 -1.74 -3.60
C SER A 86 21.48 -2.31 -4.80
N ASP A 87 21.90 -3.57 -4.71
CA ASP A 87 22.52 -4.31 -5.80
C ASP A 87 21.63 -4.37 -7.06
N ASP A 88 20.30 -4.30 -6.92
CA ASP A 88 19.39 -4.29 -8.06
C ASP A 88 19.64 -3.10 -8.98
N TYR A 89 19.98 -1.93 -8.42
CA TYR A 89 20.34 -0.76 -9.22
C TYR A 89 21.67 -0.98 -9.94
N ILE A 90 22.64 -1.59 -9.28
CA ILE A 90 23.97 -1.86 -9.83
C ILE A 90 23.87 -2.88 -10.99
N GLN A 91 23.06 -3.93 -10.83
CA GLN A 91 22.83 -4.95 -11.86
C GLN A 91 22.25 -4.36 -13.15
N TYR A 92 21.41 -3.32 -13.05
CA TYR A 92 20.85 -2.62 -14.20
C TYR A 92 21.63 -1.37 -14.62
N PHE A 93 22.87 -1.19 -14.13
CA PHE A 93 23.75 -0.05 -14.43
C PHE A 93 23.12 1.31 -14.11
N LYS A 94 22.33 1.38 -13.04
CA LYS A 94 21.68 2.61 -12.58
C LYS A 94 22.34 3.10 -11.29
N PRO A 95 22.44 4.43 -11.10
CA PRO A 95 22.91 4.97 -9.83
C PRO A 95 21.88 4.69 -8.73
N VAL A 96 22.35 4.33 -7.54
CA VAL A 96 21.49 4.21 -6.36
C VAL A 96 20.97 5.60 -6.00
N PRO A 97 19.64 5.78 -5.82
CA PRO A 97 19.05 7.06 -5.46
C PRO A 97 19.36 7.46 -4.01
N ASP A 98 19.38 8.77 -3.73
CA ASP A 98 19.65 9.28 -2.37
C ASP A 98 18.57 8.86 -1.36
N GLU A 99 17.34 8.57 -1.82
CA GLU A 99 16.24 8.09 -0.97
C GLU A 99 16.48 6.70 -0.36
N CYS A 100 17.40 5.93 -0.93
CA CYS A 100 17.83 4.63 -0.41
C CYS A 100 18.79 4.78 0.79
N ARG A 101 19.13 6.01 1.19
CA ARG A 101 19.93 6.30 2.38
C ARG A 101 19.05 6.84 3.50
N ASP A 102 19.28 6.34 4.70
CA ASP A 102 18.66 6.88 5.90
C ASP A 102 19.14 8.33 6.13
N ARG A 103 18.19 9.24 6.37
CA ARG A 103 18.47 10.67 6.60
C ARG A 103 19.25 10.93 7.89
N ILE A 104 19.22 10.01 8.85
CA ILE A 104 19.88 10.15 10.15
C ILE A 104 21.29 9.59 10.08
N THR A 105 21.43 8.32 9.68
CA THR A 105 22.73 7.64 9.67
C THR A 105 23.54 7.90 8.39
N GLY A 106 22.88 8.27 7.29
CA GLY A 106 23.50 8.44 5.97
C GLY A 106 23.92 7.12 5.31
N VAL A 107 23.61 5.99 5.94
CA VAL A 107 23.91 4.64 5.47
C VAL A 107 22.78 4.16 4.57
N GLU A 108 23.13 3.34 3.60
CA GLU A 108 22.19 2.66 2.71
C GLU A 108 21.33 1.64 3.45
N TYR A 109 20.04 1.55 3.12
CA TYR A 109 19.17 0.52 3.67
C TYR A 109 19.61 -0.87 3.19
N SER A 110 19.86 -1.76 4.14
CA SER A 110 20.29 -3.14 3.86
C SER A 110 19.15 -4.08 3.45
N TYR A 111 17.89 -3.66 3.61
CA TYR A 111 16.72 -4.49 3.37
C TYR A 111 16.04 -4.13 2.04
N GLY A 112 15.63 -5.17 1.31
CA GLY A 112 14.80 -5.06 0.11
C GLY A 112 13.41 -4.49 0.41
N CYS A 113 12.84 -3.78 -0.58
CA CYS A 113 11.49 -3.25 -0.47
C CYS A 113 10.41 -4.33 -0.57
N GLU A 114 10.67 -5.52 -1.13
CA GLU A 114 9.65 -6.58 -1.15
C GLU A 114 9.36 -7.12 0.25
N GLN A 115 10.39 -7.32 1.06
CA GLN A 115 10.22 -7.80 2.43
C GLN A 115 9.82 -6.65 3.35
N GLN A 116 10.52 -5.52 3.30
CA GLN A 116 10.25 -4.41 4.23
C GLN A 116 8.84 -3.83 4.04
N LEU A 117 8.32 -3.81 2.81
CA LEU A 117 6.94 -3.40 2.57
C LEU A 117 5.94 -4.43 3.14
N ALA A 118 6.24 -5.72 3.09
CA ALA A 118 5.38 -6.73 3.69
C ALA A 118 5.27 -6.52 5.22
N TRP A 119 6.42 -6.34 5.89
CA TRP A 119 6.48 -5.97 7.32
C TRP A 119 5.77 -4.67 7.62
N TRP A 120 5.85 -3.69 6.72
CA TRP A 120 5.14 -2.42 6.89
C TRP A 120 3.62 -2.56 6.77
N LEU A 121 3.13 -3.55 6.00
CA LEU A 121 1.71 -3.82 5.81
C LEU A 121 1.13 -4.76 6.87
N GLU A 122 1.92 -5.65 7.48
CA GLU A 122 1.48 -6.62 8.49
C GLU A 122 0.66 -6.05 9.67
N PRO A 123 1.00 -4.90 10.28
CA PRO A 123 0.22 -4.36 11.38
C PRO A 123 -1.20 -4.00 10.96
N LEU A 124 -1.40 -3.64 9.69
CA LEU A 124 -2.72 -3.34 9.11
C LEU A 124 -3.60 -4.59 9.06
N ASP A 125 -3.01 -5.78 9.04
CA ASP A 125 -3.70 -7.05 8.84
C ASP A 125 -3.87 -7.86 10.14
N SER A 126 -2.87 -7.83 11.02
CA SER A 126 -2.78 -8.75 12.17
C SER A 126 -3.33 -8.19 13.49
N ASN A 127 -3.09 -6.91 13.79
CA ASN A 127 -3.46 -6.31 15.08
C ASN A 127 -4.84 -5.62 15.07
N ASP A 128 -5.44 -5.43 13.90
CA ASP A 128 -6.64 -4.60 13.69
C ASP A 128 -7.78 -5.29 12.92
N CYS A 129 -7.79 -6.63 12.80
CA CYS A 129 -8.90 -7.35 12.15
C CYS A 129 -10.27 -7.07 12.85
N TRP A 130 -10.24 -6.70 14.14
CA TRP A 130 -11.39 -6.25 14.92
C TRP A 130 -11.74 -4.76 14.74
N SER A 131 -10.74 -3.89 14.52
CA SER A 131 -10.90 -2.44 14.31
C SER A 131 -11.53 -2.10 12.97
N VAL A 132 -11.26 -2.89 11.92
CA VAL A 132 -11.95 -2.80 10.62
C VAL A 132 -13.45 -3.12 10.75
N CYS A 133 -13.83 -3.97 11.71
CA CYS A 133 -15.23 -4.34 11.93
C CYS A 133 -16.01 -3.38 12.87
N ILE A 134 -15.33 -2.58 13.71
CA ILE A 134 -15.97 -1.73 14.75
C ILE A 134 -15.63 -0.22 14.61
N SER A 135 -15.17 0.27 13.45
CA SER A 135 -15.22 1.72 13.22
C SER A 135 -16.63 2.15 12.80
N ASN A 136 -17.39 2.59 13.80
CA ASN A 136 -18.71 3.22 13.74
C ASN A 136 -18.85 4.22 12.56
N GLY A 137 -19.32 3.74 11.41
CA GLY A 137 -19.94 4.58 10.38
C GLY A 137 -19.09 5.71 9.77
N ASN A 138 -17.77 5.71 9.96
CA ASN A 138 -16.89 6.72 9.36
C ASN A 138 -15.91 6.06 8.38
N PHE A 139 -16.14 6.34 7.11
CA PHE A 139 -15.46 5.75 5.97
C PHE A 139 -14.17 6.52 5.66
N ILE A 140 -13.03 5.90 6.00
CA ILE A 140 -11.64 6.14 5.54
C ILE A 140 -10.98 7.48 5.93
N LEU A 141 -9.68 7.35 6.23
CA LEU A 141 -8.66 8.36 6.53
C LEU A 141 -8.65 8.80 8.00
N TRP A 142 -7.69 8.31 8.80
CA TRP A 142 -6.86 9.06 9.77
C TRP A 142 -6.10 8.12 10.73
N ASP A 143 -5.38 7.10 10.24
CA ASP A 143 -4.30 6.44 11.01
C ASP A 143 -2.95 6.54 10.28
N LEU A 144 -2.64 7.75 9.81
CA LEU A 144 -1.24 8.20 9.77
C LEU A 144 -0.93 8.85 11.12
N GLY A 145 -0.75 8.02 12.15
CA GLY A 145 -0.22 8.41 13.46
C GLY A 145 0.88 7.41 13.83
N TRP A 146 2.14 7.70 13.52
CA TRP A 146 3.06 8.24 14.53
C TRP A 146 3.10 7.37 15.81
N GLN A 147 3.68 6.18 15.72
CA GLN A 147 4.25 5.49 16.87
C GLN A 147 5.77 5.76 16.84
N GLY A 148 6.14 6.97 17.28
CA GLY A 148 7.51 7.24 17.70
C GLY A 148 7.62 6.83 19.16
N ASP A 149 8.39 5.77 19.40
CA ASP A 149 9.22 5.61 20.60
C ASP A 149 10.65 5.27 20.12
#